data_AF-A0AA47NU26-F1
#
_entry.id   AF-A0AA47NU26-F1
#
_cell.length_a   1.000
_cell.length_b   1.000
_cell.length_c   1.000
_cell.angle_alpha   90.00
_cell.angle_beta   90.00
_cell.angle_gamma   90.00
#
_symmetry.space_group_name_H-M   'P 1'
#
loop_
_entity.id
_entity.type
_entity.pdbx_description
1 polymer ?
#
loop_
_entity_poly.entity_id
_entity_poly.type
_entity_poly.pdbx_seq_one_letter_code
_entity_poly.pdbx_strand_id
1 'polypeptide(L)'
;MMEVPPPGPPPPPPPPPPPPPKDLQPTQKKKLYQAIAEGRTPVEGDHAEARLLLSQRESSFRKDLQWILFNKYVPSLIQDGPQCGLVALWMAAHLRRAPLAVDMETIVETALKRGYTAQGEMFSARDMALLAEEVCSCKADLLTGGMSGDNASTIISHMCDGKPILIPYLLYTYDEDFNHEPCQHGGHRAHWAVASGVLLGVDSLSKEHTQPDPTIPWLHLAVNSGSPHPYTGAREVYILAKQGKSLRYQLWRLDTVAQSNGQLKEMDPKRRSDGTLYVLPEGGVEAGLAGQVVLLHTETQTQ
;
A
#
# COMPACT_ATOMS: atom_id res chain seq x y z
N MET A 1 -25.87 98.29 -6.73
CA MET A 1 -24.85 97.28 -6.39
C MET A 1 -25.60 96.00 -6.07
N MET A 2 -25.50 94.98 -6.93
CA MET A 2 -26.17 93.69 -6.71
C MET A 2 -25.21 92.77 -5.97
N GLU A 3 -25.63 92.27 -4.80
CA GLU A 3 -24.88 91.28 -4.00
C GLU A 3 -24.89 89.91 -4.68
N VAL A 4 -23.72 89.29 -4.74
CA VAL A 4 -23.53 87.91 -5.23
C VAL A 4 -23.70 86.96 -4.04
N PRO A 5 -24.50 85.88 -4.16
CA PRO A 5 -24.73 84.96 -3.05
C PRO A 5 -23.49 84.08 -2.78
N PRO A 6 -23.28 83.63 -1.52
CA PRO A 6 -22.13 82.83 -1.15
C PRO A 6 -22.20 81.41 -1.76
N PRO A 7 -21.03 80.78 -2.00
CA PRO A 7 -20.97 79.45 -2.57
C PRO A 7 -21.50 78.40 -1.60
N GLY A 8 -22.25 77.42 -2.14
CA GLY A 8 -22.81 76.30 -1.39
C GLY A 8 -21.73 75.33 -0.87
N PRO A 9 -22.05 74.53 0.16
CA PRO A 9 -21.09 73.60 0.76
C PRO A 9 -20.69 72.48 -0.20
N PRO A 10 -19.46 71.95 -0.07
CA PRO A 10 -18.95 70.88 -0.93
C PRO A 10 -19.72 69.56 -0.70
N PRO A 11 -19.83 68.71 -1.73
CA PRO A 11 -20.50 67.43 -1.64
C PRO A 11 -19.77 66.48 -0.67
N PRO A 12 -20.50 65.55 -0.03
CA PRO A 12 -19.90 64.58 0.87
C PRO A 12 -18.96 63.62 0.12
N PRO A 13 -17.91 63.12 0.79
CA PRO A 13 -16.98 62.17 0.19
C PRO A 13 -17.66 60.85 -0.16
N PRO A 14 -17.20 60.16 -1.22
CA PRO A 14 -17.75 58.87 -1.61
C PRO A 14 -17.52 57.81 -0.52
N PRO A 15 -18.42 56.82 -0.39
CA PRO A 15 -18.27 55.74 0.57
C PRO A 15 -17.02 54.90 0.26
N PRO A 16 -16.38 54.33 1.30
CA PRO A 16 -15.21 53.47 1.11
C PRO A 16 -15.57 52.23 0.30
N PRO A 17 -14.63 51.70 -0.51
CA PRO A 17 -14.86 50.50 -1.30
C PRO A 17 -15.11 49.29 -0.37
N PRO A 18 -15.94 48.33 -0.82
CA PRO A 18 -16.18 47.11 -0.06
C PRO A 18 -14.86 46.35 0.18
N PRO A 19 -14.73 45.64 1.31
CA PRO A 19 -13.55 44.82 1.58
C PRO A 19 -13.38 43.77 0.46
N PRO A 20 -12.13 43.43 0.10
CA PRO A 20 -11.88 42.40 -0.88
C PRO A 20 -12.51 41.07 -0.43
N PRO A 21 -13.02 40.24 -1.37
CA PRO A 21 -13.50 38.90 -1.04
C PRO A 21 -12.40 38.17 -0.26
N LYS A 22 -12.77 37.53 0.86
CA LYS A 22 -11.86 36.61 1.55
C LYS A 22 -11.41 35.57 0.52
N ASP A 23 -10.11 35.50 0.26
CA ASP A 23 -9.53 34.48 -0.60
C ASP A 23 -10.07 33.12 -0.17
N LEU A 24 -10.86 32.51 -1.06
CA LEU A 24 -11.14 31.09 -0.97
C LEU A 24 -9.79 30.41 -1.07
N GLN A 25 -9.31 29.90 0.06
CA GLN A 25 -8.16 29.00 0.11
C GLN A 25 -8.30 28.02 -1.05
N PRO A 26 -7.27 27.85 -1.91
CA PRO A 26 -7.36 26.94 -3.03
C PRO A 26 -7.68 25.56 -2.46
N THR A 27 -8.90 25.06 -2.73
CA THR A 27 -9.26 23.69 -2.40
C THR A 27 -8.21 22.81 -3.07
N GLN A 28 -7.43 22.08 -2.26
CA GLN A 28 -6.48 21.11 -2.80
C GLN A 28 -7.26 20.23 -3.78
N LYS A 29 -6.91 20.29 -5.07
CA LYS A 29 -7.57 19.47 -6.08
C LYS A 29 -7.42 18.02 -5.65
N LYS A 30 -8.54 17.38 -5.30
CA LYS A 30 -8.59 15.95 -4.96
C LYS A 30 -7.90 15.17 -6.07
N LYS A 31 -7.02 14.24 -5.70
CA LYS A 31 -6.35 13.37 -6.67
C LYS A 31 -7.38 12.39 -7.26
N LEU A 32 -7.18 11.98 -8.51
CA LEU A 32 -8.11 11.11 -9.25
C LEU A 32 -8.51 9.84 -8.46
N TYR A 33 -7.54 9.18 -7.82
CA TYR A 33 -7.84 7.98 -7.02
C TYR A 33 -8.71 8.25 -5.78
N GLN A 34 -8.61 9.44 -5.18
CA GLN A 34 -9.47 9.87 -4.08
C GLN A 34 -10.90 10.11 -4.59
N ALA A 35 -11.05 10.72 -5.77
CA ALA A 35 -12.35 10.94 -6.39
C ALA A 35 -13.03 9.63 -6.79
N ILE A 36 -12.28 8.63 -7.28
CA ILE A 36 -12.83 7.32 -7.65
C ILE A 36 -13.30 6.54 -6.41
N ALA A 37 -12.61 6.69 -5.29
CA ALA A 37 -12.96 6.03 -4.04
C ALA A 37 -14.10 6.72 -3.28
N GLU A 38 -14.39 7.99 -3.60
CA GLU A 38 -15.42 8.77 -2.93
C GLU A 38 -16.80 8.09 -3.06
N GLY A 39 -17.46 7.87 -1.92
CA GLY A 39 -18.76 7.19 -1.86
C GLY A 39 -18.72 5.67 -2.04
N ARG A 40 -17.54 5.04 -2.13
CA ARG A 40 -17.39 3.58 -2.20
C ARG A 40 -16.90 3.01 -0.88
N THR A 41 -17.35 1.80 -0.56
CA THR A 41 -16.86 1.03 0.59
C THR A 41 -16.01 -0.14 0.11
N PRO A 42 -14.89 -0.47 0.78
CA PRO A 42 -14.13 -1.67 0.47
C PRO A 42 -14.93 -2.93 0.80
N VAL A 43 -14.65 -4.02 0.09
CA VAL A 43 -15.26 -5.33 0.36
C VAL A 43 -14.51 -5.99 1.50
N GLU A 44 -15.24 -6.48 2.51
CA GLU A 44 -14.67 -7.12 3.69
C GLU A 44 -14.70 -8.65 3.62
N GLY A 45 -13.78 -9.27 4.36
CA GLY A 45 -13.70 -10.72 4.55
C GLY A 45 -12.51 -11.38 3.85
N ASP A 46 -12.10 -12.52 4.38
CA ASP A 46 -10.87 -13.22 3.96
C ASP A 46 -10.86 -13.56 2.46
N HIS A 47 -12.00 -13.86 1.84
CA HIS A 47 -12.04 -14.34 0.45
C HIS A 47 -13.02 -13.61 -0.47
N ALA A 48 -13.87 -12.72 0.06
CA ALA A 48 -14.97 -12.13 -0.72
C ALA A 48 -14.47 -11.33 -1.93
N GLU A 49 -13.53 -10.41 -1.70
CA GLU A 49 -12.95 -9.60 -2.76
C GLU A 49 -12.03 -10.41 -3.68
N ALA A 50 -11.25 -11.33 -3.10
CA ALA A 50 -10.38 -12.24 -3.86
C ALA A 50 -11.18 -13.05 -4.89
N ARG A 51 -12.33 -13.61 -4.51
CA ARG A 51 -13.22 -14.35 -5.43
C ARG A 51 -13.70 -13.50 -6.59
N LEU A 52 -14.11 -12.27 -6.31
CA LEU A 52 -14.55 -11.37 -7.38
C LEU A 52 -13.41 -11.12 -8.39
N LEU A 53 -12.20 -10.86 -7.89
CA LEU A 53 -11.03 -10.65 -8.72
C LEU A 53 -10.64 -11.90 -9.53
N LEU A 54 -10.67 -13.08 -8.91
CA LEU A 54 -10.28 -14.34 -9.55
C LEU A 54 -11.29 -14.80 -10.59
N SER A 55 -12.58 -14.66 -10.33
CA SER A 55 -13.63 -14.99 -11.31
C SER A 55 -13.57 -14.13 -12.57
N GLN A 56 -13.20 -12.84 -12.44
CA GLN A 56 -12.98 -11.93 -13.57
C GLN A 56 -11.73 -12.28 -14.39
N ARG A 57 -10.80 -13.06 -13.85
CA ARG A 57 -9.51 -13.41 -14.47
C ARG A 57 -9.36 -14.90 -14.76
N GLU A 58 -10.44 -15.67 -14.76
CA GLU A 58 -10.40 -17.13 -14.93
C GLU A 58 -9.56 -17.58 -16.15
N SER A 59 -9.70 -16.90 -17.28
CA SER A 59 -8.97 -17.20 -18.51
C SER A 59 -7.46 -16.97 -18.42
N SER A 60 -6.98 -16.25 -17.40
CA SER A 60 -5.56 -16.00 -17.16
C SER A 60 -4.86 -17.17 -16.46
N PHE A 61 -5.61 -18.14 -15.94
CA PHE A 61 -5.07 -19.26 -15.16
C PHE A 61 -4.98 -20.54 -15.99
N ARG A 62 -3.87 -21.24 -15.82
CA ARG A 62 -3.64 -22.56 -16.40
C ARG A 62 -4.66 -23.58 -15.91
N LYS A 63 -5.21 -24.36 -16.84
CA LYS A 63 -6.23 -25.40 -16.58
C LYS A 63 -5.64 -26.74 -16.18
N ASP A 64 -4.34 -26.95 -16.42
CA ASP A 64 -3.62 -28.15 -16.03
C ASP A 64 -3.12 -28.11 -14.58
N LEU A 65 -3.23 -26.96 -13.92
CA LEU A 65 -2.87 -26.77 -12.51
C LEU A 65 -4.12 -26.78 -11.63
N GLN A 66 -3.90 -27.18 -10.38
CA GLN A 66 -4.86 -27.00 -9.29
C GLN A 66 -4.51 -25.73 -8.52
N TRP A 67 -5.53 -24.92 -8.20
CA TRP A 67 -5.35 -23.59 -7.64
C TRP A 67 -5.78 -23.54 -6.18
N ILE A 68 -4.93 -23.01 -5.31
CA ILE A 68 -5.23 -22.81 -3.89
C ILE A 68 -4.95 -21.38 -3.45
N LEU A 69 -5.91 -20.78 -2.76
CA LEU A 69 -5.82 -19.44 -2.16
C LEU A 69 -5.61 -19.53 -0.65
N PHE A 70 -4.60 -18.80 -0.19
CA PHE A 70 -4.39 -18.41 1.20
C PHE A 70 -4.63 -16.91 1.27
N ASN A 71 -5.55 -16.44 2.10
CA ASN A 71 -5.69 -15.01 2.32
C ASN A 71 -6.23 -14.71 3.71
N LYS A 72 -5.74 -13.63 4.30
CA LYS A 72 -6.34 -12.99 5.46
C LYS A 72 -6.77 -11.58 5.12
N TYR A 73 -7.94 -11.19 5.61
CA TYR A 73 -8.49 -9.87 5.36
C TYR A 73 -7.60 -8.78 5.96
N VAL A 74 -7.20 -7.83 5.12
CA VAL A 74 -6.70 -6.52 5.54
C VAL A 74 -7.65 -5.43 5.05
N PRO A 75 -7.90 -4.38 5.87
CA PRO A 75 -8.74 -3.26 5.48
C PRO A 75 -8.11 -2.47 4.33
N SER A 76 -8.92 -1.65 3.66
CA SER A 76 -8.44 -0.71 2.65
C SER A 76 -8.57 0.72 3.18
N LEU A 77 -7.52 1.53 3.02
CA LEU A 77 -7.52 2.94 3.33
C LEU A 77 -6.93 3.72 2.16
N ILE A 78 -7.66 4.74 1.69
CA ILE A 78 -7.13 5.66 0.69
C ILE A 78 -6.20 6.66 1.37
N GLN A 79 -4.94 6.67 0.93
CA GLN A 79 -3.92 7.56 1.45
C GLN A 79 -4.26 9.02 1.17
N ASP A 80 -3.95 9.85 2.16
CA ASP A 80 -3.82 11.28 1.99
C ASP A 80 -2.34 11.67 2.01
N GLY A 81 -1.93 12.58 1.11
CA GLY A 81 -0.52 12.89 0.94
C GLY A 81 0.35 11.70 0.51
N PRO A 82 1.67 11.73 0.77
CA PRO A 82 2.61 10.74 0.26
C PRO A 82 2.87 9.61 1.28
N GLN A 83 1.82 9.07 1.89
CA GLN A 83 1.89 8.15 3.03
C GLN A 83 1.72 6.66 2.67
N CYS A 84 2.06 6.26 1.44
CA CYS A 84 1.75 4.91 0.96
C CYS A 84 2.32 3.78 1.84
N GLY A 85 3.55 3.93 2.35
CA GLY A 85 4.16 2.97 3.26
C GLY A 85 3.46 2.88 4.61
N LEU A 86 3.12 4.02 5.18
CA LEU A 86 2.44 4.09 6.48
C LEU A 86 1.02 3.52 6.40
N VAL A 87 0.32 3.78 5.29
CA VAL A 87 -0.98 3.19 5.00
C VAL A 87 -0.88 1.67 4.81
N ALA A 88 0.14 1.17 4.11
CA ALA A 88 0.35 -0.26 3.97
C ALA A 88 0.63 -0.93 5.33
N LEU A 89 1.44 -0.30 6.19
CA LEU A 89 1.68 -0.76 7.56
C LEU A 89 0.39 -0.80 8.38
N TRP A 90 -0.43 0.26 8.30
CA TRP A 90 -1.73 0.31 8.97
C TRP A 90 -2.66 -0.83 8.54
N MET A 91 -2.75 -1.08 7.23
CA MET A 91 -3.52 -2.22 6.71
C MET A 91 -3.01 -3.55 7.27
N ALA A 92 -1.68 -3.74 7.34
CA ALA A 92 -1.07 -4.97 7.86
C ALA A 92 -1.27 -5.15 9.37
N ALA A 93 -1.26 -4.05 10.14
CA ALA A 93 -1.44 -4.06 11.60
C ALA A 93 -2.80 -4.65 12.03
N HIS A 94 -3.79 -4.67 11.13
CA HIS A 94 -5.10 -5.29 11.39
C HIS A 94 -5.02 -6.79 11.68
N LEU A 95 -3.99 -7.49 11.19
CA LEU A 95 -3.84 -8.94 11.38
C LEU A 95 -3.27 -9.34 12.74
N ARG A 96 -3.07 -8.40 13.66
CA ARG A 96 -2.60 -8.70 15.02
C ARG A 96 -3.62 -9.49 15.83
N ARG A 97 -3.14 -10.46 16.62
CA ARG A 97 -3.99 -11.34 17.47
C ARG A 97 -4.69 -10.61 18.63
N ALA A 98 -4.21 -9.43 19.04
CA ALA A 98 -4.85 -8.57 20.01
C ALA A 98 -5.16 -7.21 19.36
N PRO A 99 -6.42 -6.77 19.30
CA PRO A 99 -6.81 -5.59 18.55
C PRO A 99 -6.50 -4.34 19.35
N LEU A 100 -5.23 -3.97 19.44
CA LEU A 100 -4.88 -2.57 19.52
C LEU A 100 -5.04 -2.05 18.10
N ALA A 101 -6.17 -1.39 17.84
CA ALA A 101 -6.35 -0.63 16.62
C ALA A 101 -5.28 0.45 16.61
N VAL A 102 -4.22 0.24 15.83
CA VAL A 102 -3.21 1.27 15.61
C VAL A 102 -3.86 2.31 14.71
N ASP A 103 -4.06 3.52 15.21
CA ASP A 103 -4.55 4.61 14.38
C ASP A 103 -3.43 5.13 13.45
N MET A 104 -3.84 5.74 12.33
CA MET A 104 -2.90 6.29 11.34
C MET A 104 -2.06 7.43 11.91
N GLU A 105 -2.61 8.22 12.84
CA GLU A 105 -1.95 9.37 13.44
C GLU A 105 -0.73 8.93 14.24
N THR A 106 -0.88 7.92 15.10
CA THR A 106 0.19 7.29 15.87
C THR A 106 1.31 6.77 14.97
N ILE A 107 0.98 6.14 13.84
CA ILE A 107 1.99 5.65 12.88
C ILE A 107 2.78 6.82 12.29
N VAL A 108 2.10 7.87 11.86
CA VAL A 108 2.72 9.06 11.27
C VAL A 108 3.58 9.80 12.29
N GLU A 109 3.05 10.07 13.48
CA GLU A 109 3.76 10.75 14.56
C GLU A 109 5.00 9.97 15.01
N THR A 110 4.89 8.65 15.15
CA THR A 110 6.03 7.80 15.51
C THR A 110 7.10 7.83 14.42
N ALA A 111 6.71 7.71 13.14
CA ALA A 111 7.65 7.78 12.02
C ALA A 111 8.38 9.14 11.95
N LEU A 112 7.67 10.25 12.18
CA LEU A 112 8.25 11.59 12.25
C LEU A 112 9.20 11.73 13.44
N LYS A 113 8.76 11.32 14.63
CA LYS A 113 9.54 11.41 15.88
C LYS A 113 10.83 10.60 15.82
N ARG A 114 10.80 9.44 15.16
CA ARG A 114 11.97 8.58 14.94
C ARG A 114 12.87 9.07 13.81
N GLY A 115 12.43 10.06 13.03
CA GLY A 115 13.17 10.58 11.89
C GLY A 115 13.19 9.64 10.69
N TYR A 116 12.27 8.68 10.61
CA TYR A 116 12.14 7.75 9.47
C TYR A 116 11.52 8.42 8.24
N THR A 117 10.81 9.52 8.46
CA THR A 117 10.21 10.34 7.41
C THR A 117 10.17 11.80 7.84
N ALA A 118 10.10 12.72 6.88
CA ALA A 118 9.86 14.14 7.15
C ALA A 118 8.41 14.57 6.86
N GLN A 119 7.66 13.77 6.10
CA GLN A 119 6.34 14.14 5.54
C GLN A 119 5.44 12.93 5.22
N GLY A 120 5.87 11.72 5.52
CA GLY A 120 5.11 10.47 5.31
C GLY A 120 5.71 9.50 4.29
N GLU A 121 6.66 9.92 3.46
CA GLU A 121 7.35 9.02 2.54
C GLU A 121 8.32 8.11 3.30
N MET A 122 8.33 6.82 2.94
CA MET A 122 9.23 5.82 3.52
C MET A 122 10.14 5.25 2.44
N PHE A 123 11.45 5.49 2.57
CA PHE A 123 12.48 5.03 1.63
C PHE A 123 13.44 3.98 2.22
N SER A 124 13.09 3.40 3.37
CA SER A 124 13.91 2.43 4.09
C SER A 124 13.03 1.30 4.62
N ALA A 125 13.23 0.09 4.10
CA ALA A 125 12.51 -1.08 4.59
C ALA A 125 12.97 -1.49 5.99
N ARG A 126 14.22 -1.18 6.35
CA ARG A 126 14.72 -1.31 7.72
C ARG A 126 13.95 -0.40 8.69
N ASP A 127 13.80 0.88 8.36
CA ASP A 127 13.06 1.81 9.21
C ASP A 127 11.57 1.47 9.26
N MET A 128 11.01 0.98 8.15
CA MET A 128 9.66 0.41 8.13
C MET A 128 9.52 -0.78 9.09
N ALA A 129 10.49 -1.68 9.13
CA ALA A 129 10.48 -2.81 10.07
C ALA A 129 10.52 -2.34 11.52
N LEU A 130 11.44 -1.42 11.87
CA LEU A 130 11.53 -0.84 13.21
C LEU A 130 10.25 -0.12 13.63
N LEU A 131 9.68 0.67 12.71
CA LEU A 131 8.40 1.34 12.93
C LEU A 131 7.30 0.32 13.20
N ALA A 132 7.22 -0.75 12.42
CA ALA A 132 6.24 -1.82 12.60
C ALA A 132 6.40 -2.49 13.96
N GLU A 133 7.63 -2.82 14.38
CA GLU A 133 7.86 -3.43 15.71
C GLU A 133 7.37 -2.52 16.84
N GLU A 134 7.58 -1.22 16.74
CA GLU A 134 7.15 -0.24 17.75
C GLU A 134 5.62 -0.05 17.76
N VAL A 135 5.04 0.35 16.63
CA VAL A 135 3.61 0.74 16.58
C VAL A 135 2.69 -0.46 16.61
N CYS A 136 3.13 -1.58 16.06
CA CYS A 136 2.36 -2.81 16.12
C CYS A 136 2.67 -3.57 17.41
N SER A 137 3.87 -3.52 18.00
CA SER A 137 4.30 -4.45 19.06
C SER A 137 4.38 -5.91 18.56
N CYS A 138 4.85 -6.13 17.33
CA CYS A 138 5.16 -7.46 16.78
C CYS A 138 6.66 -7.58 16.50
N LYS A 139 7.09 -8.78 16.13
CA LYS A 139 8.36 -8.99 15.44
C LYS A 139 8.22 -8.62 13.96
N ALA A 140 9.26 -7.97 13.41
CA ALA A 140 9.41 -7.78 11.98
C ALA A 140 10.75 -8.37 11.50
N ASP A 141 10.72 -9.17 10.43
CA ASP A 141 11.92 -9.69 9.79
C ASP A 141 12.17 -8.94 8.48
N LEU A 142 13.41 -8.49 8.25
CA LEU A 142 13.81 -7.86 6.99
C LEU A 142 14.46 -8.92 6.09
N LEU A 143 13.80 -9.24 4.98
CA LEU A 143 14.43 -10.01 3.91
C LEU A 143 15.21 -9.07 2.99
N THR A 144 16.41 -9.50 2.61
CA THR A 144 17.30 -8.78 1.69
C THR A 144 17.77 -9.72 0.58
N GLY A 145 18.24 -9.16 -0.53
CA GLY A 145 18.74 -9.95 -1.67
C GLY A 145 17.66 -10.35 -2.68
N GLY A 146 16.49 -9.69 -2.67
CA GLY A 146 15.41 -9.91 -3.64
C GLY A 146 14.29 -10.81 -3.12
N MET A 147 13.27 -11.04 -3.96
CA MET A 147 12.08 -11.84 -3.63
C MET A 147 12.05 -13.22 -4.31
N SER A 148 13.18 -13.66 -4.87
CA SER A 148 13.32 -14.91 -5.63
C SER A 148 14.14 -15.95 -4.85
N GLY A 149 14.21 -17.20 -5.34
CA GLY A 149 14.98 -18.26 -4.68
C GLY A 149 14.47 -18.59 -3.29
N ASP A 150 15.36 -18.73 -2.31
CA ASP A 150 15.00 -19.08 -0.92
C ASP A 150 14.09 -18.02 -0.27
N ASN A 151 14.25 -16.75 -0.66
CA ASN A 151 13.36 -15.68 -0.19
C ASN A 151 11.94 -15.86 -0.72
N ALA A 152 11.75 -16.39 -1.94
CA ALA A 152 10.42 -16.70 -2.46
C ALA A 152 9.73 -17.76 -1.59
N SER A 153 10.43 -18.84 -1.25
CA SER A 153 9.91 -19.88 -0.36
C SER A 153 9.56 -19.33 1.02
N THR A 154 10.41 -18.46 1.57
CA THR A 154 10.17 -17.80 2.86
C THR A 154 8.93 -16.90 2.81
N ILE A 155 8.79 -16.07 1.77
CA ILE A 155 7.64 -15.19 1.54
C ILE A 155 6.34 -16.00 1.42
N ILE A 156 6.35 -17.06 0.59
CA ILE A 156 5.17 -17.91 0.36
C ILE A 156 4.77 -18.58 1.67
N SER A 157 5.70 -19.20 2.39
CA SER A 157 5.42 -19.84 3.68
C SER A 157 4.83 -18.85 4.69
N HIS A 158 5.40 -17.65 4.78
CA HIS A 158 4.93 -16.61 5.71
C HIS A 158 3.48 -16.19 5.41
N MET A 159 3.12 -16.02 4.13
CA MET A 159 1.75 -15.69 3.73
C MET A 159 0.79 -16.88 3.88
N CYS A 160 1.25 -18.12 3.64
CA CYS A 160 0.46 -19.32 3.91
C CYS A 160 0.10 -19.46 5.40
N ASP A 161 0.97 -18.99 6.31
CA ASP A 161 0.71 -18.88 7.74
C ASP A 161 -0.28 -17.74 8.09
N GLY A 162 -0.81 -17.02 7.10
CA GLY A 162 -1.73 -15.90 7.28
C GLY A 162 -1.06 -14.63 7.82
N LYS A 163 0.26 -14.49 7.65
CA LYS A 163 1.02 -13.34 8.11
C LYS A 163 1.29 -12.37 6.94
N PRO A 164 1.13 -11.05 7.15
CA PRO A 164 1.32 -10.09 6.07
C PRO A 164 2.79 -9.77 5.82
N ILE A 165 3.06 -9.30 4.60
CA ILE A 165 4.35 -8.69 4.22
C ILE A 165 4.13 -7.28 3.68
N LEU A 166 5.12 -6.41 3.84
CA LEU A 166 5.17 -5.10 3.21
C LEU A 166 6.20 -5.12 2.07
N ILE A 167 5.75 -4.75 0.88
CA ILE A 167 6.53 -4.82 -0.34
C ILE A 167 6.71 -3.40 -0.89
N PRO A 168 7.93 -2.87 -0.92
CA PRO A 168 8.23 -1.73 -1.76
C PRO A 168 8.31 -2.20 -3.22
N TYR A 169 7.64 -1.51 -4.14
CA TYR A 169 7.60 -1.85 -5.56
C TYR A 169 7.47 -0.59 -6.42
N LEU A 170 7.67 -0.72 -7.73
CA LEU A 170 7.44 0.38 -8.67
C LEU A 170 6.00 0.37 -9.17
N LEU A 171 5.31 1.49 -8.97
CA LEU A 171 3.95 1.68 -9.46
C LEU A 171 3.95 2.51 -10.76
N TYR A 172 3.47 1.94 -11.87
CA TYR A 172 3.24 2.72 -13.09
C TYR A 172 1.89 3.43 -13.03
N THR A 173 1.86 4.73 -13.34
CA THR A 173 0.61 5.48 -13.57
C THR A 173 0.87 6.54 -14.64
N TYR A 174 1.24 6.16 -15.86
CA TYR A 174 1.29 7.13 -16.95
C TYR A 174 -0.06 7.09 -17.66
N ASP A 175 -0.76 8.23 -17.62
CA ASP A 175 -2.09 8.49 -18.17
C ASP A 175 -3.17 7.44 -17.88
N GLU A 176 -3.94 7.66 -16.82
CA GLU A 176 -5.24 7.02 -16.56
C GLU A 176 -5.33 5.48 -16.64
N ASP A 177 -4.22 4.75 -16.63
CA ASP A 177 -4.26 3.29 -16.52
C ASP A 177 -4.32 2.85 -15.04
N PHE A 178 -5.53 2.46 -14.62
CA PHE A 178 -5.94 2.09 -13.26
C PHE A 178 -5.43 0.72 -12.76
N ASN A 179 -4.48 0.09 -13.46
CA ASN A 179 -4.10 -1.30 -13.15
C ASN A 179 -3.32 -1.41 -11.82
N HIS A 180 -2.67 -0.33 -11.38
CA HIS A 180 -1.81 -0.28 -10.18
C HIS A 180 -0.80 -1.46 -10.11
N GLU A 181 -0.33 -1.92 -11.27
CA GLU A 181 0.53 -3.10 -11.38
C GLU A 181 2.01 -2.75 -11.17
N PRO A 182 2.84 -3.72 -10.73
CA PRO A 182 4.28 -3.56 -10.65
C PRO A 182 4.86 -3.32 -12.05
N CYS A 183 5.78 -2.36 -12.16
CA CYS A 183 6.39 -2.00 -13.43
C CYS A 183 7.91 -1.95 -13.38
N GLN A 184 8.51 -1.72 -14.55
CA GLN A 184 9.96 -1.70 -14.72
C GLN A 184 10.47 -0.33 -15.23
N HIS A 185 10.56 0.66 -14.34
CA HIS A 185 10.96 2.04 -14.67
C HIS A 185 12.02 2.63 -13.71
N GLY A 186 13.03 1.83 -13.33
CA GLY A 186 14.27 2.34 -12.72
C GLY A 186 14.17 3.01 -11.34
N GLY A 187 13.02 2.95 -10.65
CA GLY A 187 12.89 3.43 -9.26
C GLY A 187 12.05 4.70 -9.08
N HIS A 188 11.74 5.44 -10.15
CA HIS A 188 11.18 6.80 -10.06
C HIS A 188 9.78 6.87 -9.43
N ARG A 189 9.10 5.75 -9.24
CA ARG A 189 7.76 5.71 -8.61
C ARG A 189 7.66 4.62 -7.55
N ALA A 190 8.62 4.63 -6.65
CA ALA A 190 8.58 3.79 -5.46
C ALA A 190 7.22 3.95 -4.74
N HIS A 191 6.61 2.81 -4.44
CA HIS A 191 5.35 2.70 -3.73
C HIS A 191 5.40 1.52 -2.79
N TRP A 192 4.48 1.47 -1.84
CA TRP A 192 4.37 0.38 -0.88
C TRP A 192 3.03 -0.31 -1.02
N ALA A 193 3.03 -1.62 -0.85
CA ALA A 193 1.84 -2.43 -0.73
C ALA A 193 1.95 -3.36 0.48
N VAL A 194 0.80 -3.70 1.06
CA VAL A 194 0.67 -4.86 1.94
C VAL A 194 0.24 -6.04 1.09
N ALA A 195 0.85 -7.19 1.30
CA ALA A 195 0.35 -8.47 0.81
C ALA A 195 -0.07 -9.35 1.97
N SER A 196 -1.30 -9.86 1.89
CA SER A 196 -1.93 -10.67 2.95
C SER A 196 -2.44 -12.01 2.44
N GLY A 197 -2.17 -12.34 1.17
CA GLY A 197 -2.55 -13.59 0.57
C GLY A 197 -1.69 -13.99 -0.61
N VAL A 198 -1.73 -15.29 -0.89
CA VAL A 198 -1.02 -15.93 -1.98
C VAL A 198 -1.93 -16.95 -2.67
N LEU A 199 -1.91 -16.94 -4.00
CA LEU A 199 -2.57 -17.93 -4.85
C LEU A 199 -1.47 -18.79 -5.49
N LEU A 200 -1.55 -20.10 -5.27
CA LEU A 200 -0.58 -21.07 -5.76
C LEU A 200 -1.24 -21.98 -6.81
N GLY A 201 -0.60 -22.11 -7.97
CA GLY A 201 -0.90 -23.14 -8.96
C GLY A 201 0.06 -24.32 -8.77
N VAL A 202 -0.46 -25.50 -8.46
CA VAL A 202 0.31 -26.72 -8.19
C VAL A 202 -0.17 -27.88 -9.07
N ASP A 203 0.68 -28.89 -9.27
CA ASP A 203 0.31 -30.09 -10.04
C ASP A 203 -0.73 -30.95 -9.29
N SER A 204 -0.66 -30.99 -7.95
CA SER A 204 -1.55 -31.76 -7.10
C SER A 204 -1.75 -31.12 -5.72
N LEU A 205 -2.99 -31.08 -5.23
CA LEU A 205 -3.39 -30.58 -3.92
C LEU A 205 -3.66 -31.71 -2.92
N SER A 206 -3.23 -31.51 -1.67
CA SER A 206 -3.75 -32.31 -0.55
C SER A 206 -5.19 -31.89 -0.23
N LYS A 207 -6.07 -32.87 -0.09
CA LYS A 207 -7.49 -32.65 0.30
C LYS A 207 -7.67 -32.44 1.80
N GLU A 208 -6.66 -32.72 2.60
CA GLU A 208 -6.76 -32.70 4.08
C GLU A 208 -6.82 -31.28 4.64
N HIS A 209 -6.20 -30.32 3.94
CA HIS A 209 -6.06 -28.93 4.39
C HIS A 209 -6.70 -27.92 3.43
N THR A 210 -7.54 -28.41 2.51
CA THR A 210 -8.13 -27.59 1.46
C THR A 210 -9.59 -27.92 1.27
N GLN A 211 -10.38 -26.90 0.96
CA GLN A 211 -11.79 -27.06 0.64
C GLN A 211 -12.10 -26.38 -0.69
N PRO A 212 -12.94 -26.95 -1.56
CA PRO A 212 -13.34 -26.29 -2.79
C PRO A 212 -14.08 -24.99 -2.46
N ASP A 213 -13.87 -23.96 -3.26
CA ASP A 213 -14.62 -22.72 -3.15
C ASP A 213 -16.07 -22.94 -3.60
N PRO A 214 -17.09 -22.46 -2.85
CA PRO A 214 -18.49 -22.68 -3.21
C PRO A 214 -18.93 -21.92 -4.47
N THR A 215 -18.18 -20.90 -4.90
CA THR A 215 -18.53 -20.02 -6.02
C THR A 215 -17.63 -20.17 -7.23
N ILE A 216 -16.39 -20.62 -7.03
CA ILE A 216 -15.37 -20.76 -8.08
C ILE A 216 -14.93 -22.23 -8.14
N PRO A 217 -15.49 -23.05 -9.04
CA PRO A 217 -15.29 -24.51 -9.02
C PRO A 217 -13.84 -24.98 -9.16
N TRP A 218 -12.98 -24.19 -9.80
CA TRP A 218 -11.57 -24.51 -10.03
C TRP A 218 -10.65 -24.07 -8.88
N LEU A 219 -11.17 -23.33 -7.88
CA LEU A 219 -10.41 -22.76 -6.79
C LEU A 219 -10.61 -23.57 -5.50
N HIS A 220 -9.51 -23.82 -4.80
CA HIS A 220 -9.52 -24.32 -3.44
C HIS A 220 -9.13 -23.21 -2.46
N LEU A 221 -9.68 -23.26 -1.26
CA LEU A 221 -9.33 -22.40 -0.15
C LEU A 221 -8.55 -23.20 0.89
N ALA A 222 -7.51 -22.60 1.43
CA ALA A 222 -6.79 -23.17 2.55
C ALA A 222 -7.68 -23.19 3.81
N VAL A 223 -7.68 -24.32 4.52
CA VAL A 223 -8.31 -24.46 5.83
C VAL A 223 -7.23 -24.25 6.88
N ASN A 224 -7.46 -23.36 7.86
CA ASN A 224 -6.53 -23.08 8.97
C ASN A 224 -6.09 -24.38 9.64
N SER A 225 -4.94 -24.87 9.24
CA SER A 225 -4.33 -26.08 9.77
C SER A 225 -3.01 -25.60 10.33
N GLY A 226 -2.86 -25.60 11.66
CA GLY A 226 -1.69 -25.05 12.36
C GLY A 226 -0.36 -25.77 12.08
N SER A 227 -0.26 -26.47 10.95
CA SER A 227 0.94 -27.12 10.45
C SER A 227 1.52 -26.29 9.29
N PRO A 228 2.76 -25.78 9.44
CA PRO A 228 3.46 -25.11 8.37
C PRO A 228 3.76 -26.14 7.28
N HIS A 229 2.93 -26.17 6.24
CA HIS A 229 3.22 -26.97 5.07
C HIS A 229 4.12 -26.14 4.17
N PRO A 230 5.37 -26.57 3.93
CA PRO A 230 6.15 -25.96 2.88
C PRO A 230 5.43 -26.27 1.56
N TYR A 231 4.75 -25.27 0.98
CA TYR A 231 4.24 -25.35 -0.38
C TYR A 231 5.40 -25.21 -1.38
N THR A 232 6.39 -26.09 -1.24
CA THR A 232 7.50 -26.26 -2.17
C THR A 232 6.96 -26.95 -3.41
N GLY A 233 7.14 -26.33 -4.58
CA GLY A 233 6.73 -26.91 -5.86
C GLY A 233 5.55 -26.22 -6.56
N ALA A 234 5.14 -25.03 -6.10
CA ALA A 234 4.23 -24.19 -6.87
C ALA A 234 4.82 -23.90 -8.27
N ARG A 235 4.03 -24.16 -9.31
CA ARG A 235 4.36 -23.87 -10.72
C ARG A 235 4.12 -22.40 -11.04
N GLU A 236 3.11 -21.83 -10.42
CA GLU A 236 2.79 -20.42 -10.52
C GLU A 236 2.41 -19.86 -9.15
N VAL A 237 2.87 -18.63 -8.90
CA VAL A 237 2.68 -17.94 -7.64
C VAL A 237 2.19 -16.52 -7.92
N TYR A 238 1.06 -16.18 -7.33
CA TYR A 238 0.50 -14.85 -7.35
C TYR A 238 0.32 -14.33 -5.94
N ILE A 239 0.58 -13.03 -5.75
CA ILE A 239 0.38 -12.32 -4.49
C ILE A 239 -0.90 -11.50 -4.58
N LEU A 240 -1.74 -11.58 -3.54
CA LEU A 240 -2.83 -10.63 -3.30
C LEU A 240 -2.31 -9.47 -2.46
N ALA A 241 -2.40 -8.26 -3.01
CA ALA A 241 -1.86 -7.06 -2.39
C ALA A 241 -2.87 -5.90 -2.37
N LYS A 242 -2.79 -5.05 -1.34
CA LYS A 242 -3.48 -3.75 -1.25
C LYS A 242 -2.49 -2.61 -1.09
N GLN A 243 -2.91 -1.41 -1.49
CA GLN A 243 -2.07 -0.20 -1.48
C GLN A 243 -2.94 1.06 -1.36
N GLY A 244 -2.34 2.18 -0.92
CA GLY A 244 -3.06 3.39 -0.51
C GLY A 244 -3.82 4.17 -1.59
N LYS A 245 -3.71 3.83 -2.86
CA LYS A 245 -4.39 4.47 -4.00
C LYS A 245 -5.56 3.63 -4.55
N SER A 246 -5.88 2.50 -3.93
CA SER A 246 -7.00 1.64 -4.36
C SER A 246 -7.73 1.07 -3.15
N LEU A 247 -9.05 0.96 -3.25
CA LEU A 247 -9.84 0.19 -2.28
C LEU A 247 -9.76 -1.32 -2.54
N ARG A 248 -9.23 -1.72 -3.69
CA ARG A 248 -9.28 -3.11 -4.19
C ARG A 248 -7.98 -3.87 -4.02
N TYR A 249 -8.10 -5.19 -3.81
CA TYR A 249 -6.99 -6.10 -4.02
C TYR A 249 -6.50 -6.07 -5.48
N GLN A 250 -5.19 -6.12 -5.62
CA GLN A 250 -4.52 -6.41 -6.87
C GLN A 250 -3.89 -7.81 -6.79
N LEU A 251 -3.82 -8.48 -7.94
CA LEU A 251 -3.24 -9.82 -8.08
C LEU A 251 -2.04 -9.74 -9.01
N TRP A 252 -0.84 -9.99 -8.47
CA TRP A 252 0.43 -9.87 -9.18
C TRP A 252 1.15 -11.20 -9.20
N ARG A 253 1.80 -11.55 -10.33
CA ARG A 253 2.75 -12.66 -10.34
C ARG A 253 3.94 -12.32 -9.43
N LEU A 254 4.39 -13.29 -8.63
CA LEU A 254 5.53 -13.10 -7.74
C LEU A 254 6.77 -12.59 -8.50
N ASP A 255 7.08 -13.18 -9.66
CA ASP A 255 8.23 -12.78 -10.46
C ASP A 255 8.14 -11.32 -10.94
N THR A 256 6.93 -10.85 -11.28
CA THR A 256 6.71 -9.48 -11.74
C THR A 256 6.94 -8.48 -10.62
N VAL A 257 6.41 -8.74 -9.42
CA VAL A 257 6.66 -7.85 -8.27
C VAL A 257 8.10 -7.95 -7.77
N ALA A 258 8.73 -9.13 -7.83
CA ALA A 258 10.13 -9.33 -7.50
C ALA A 258 11.06 -8.49 -8.38
N GLN A 259 10.82 -8.49 -9.70
CA GLN A 259 11.56 -7.66 -10.65
C GLN A 259 11.35 -6.17 -10.37
N SER A 260 10.11 -5.77 -10.08
CA SER A 260 9.76 -4.38 -9.76
C SER A 260 10.45 -3.89 -8.47
N ASN A 261 10.44 -4.72 -7.42
CA ASN A 261 11.14 -4.48 -6.15
C ASN A 261 12.67 -4.35 -6.35
N GLY A 262 13.28 -5.22 -7.16
CA GLY A 262 14.71 -5.18 -7.46
C GLY A 262 15.17 -3.97 -8.28
N GLN A 263 14.25 -3.18 -8.84
CA GLN A 263 14.55 -2.01 -9.66
C GLN A 263 14.41 -0.67 -8.93
N LEU A 264 14.16 -0.68 -7.62
CA LEU A 264 14.04 0.53 -6.79
C LEU A 264 15.41 1.18 -6.53
N LYS A 265 16.05 1.70 -7.58
CA LYS A 265 17.44 2.15 -7.52
C LYS A 265 17.59 3.62 -7.16
N GLU A 266 16.70 4.45 -7.69
CA GLU A 266 16.81 5.89 -7.52
C GLU A 266 15.50 6.59 -7.20
N MET A 267 15.63 7.70 -6.48
CA MET A 267 14.53 8.63 -6.23
C MET A 267 14.15 9.34 -7.54
N ASP A 268 12.85 9.61 -7.71
CA ASP A 268 12.34 10.42 -8.83
C ASP A 268 13.17 11.73 -8.95
N PRO A 269 13.77 12.02 -10.11
CA PRO A 269 14.47 13.28 -10.34
C PRO A 269 13.63 14.52 -10.01
N LYS A 270 12.29 14.46 -10.19
CA LYS A 270 11.40 15.57 -9.84
C LYS A 270 11.41 15.85 -8.33
N ARG A 271 11.39 14.79 -7.50
CA ARG A 271 11.46 14.89 -6.04
C ARG A 271 12.81 15.44 -5.59
N ARG A 272 13.90 15.07 -6.26
CA ARG A 272 15.23 15.63 -5.96
C ARG A 272 15.28 17.16 -6.12
N SER A 273 14.42 17.73 -6.98
CA SER A 273 14.43 19.14 -7.34
C SER A 273 13.25 19.97 -6.80
N ASP A 274 12.33 19.38 -6.03
CA ASP A 274 11.09 20.06 -5.63
C ASP A 274 11.18 20.90 -4.34
N GLY A 275 12.35 20.89 -3.68
CA GLY A 275 12.59 21.64 -2.44
C GLY A 275 12.02 20.98 -1.18
N THR A 276 11.41 19.80 -1.30
CA THR A 276 10.92 19.01 -0.17
C THR A 276 12.07 18.25 0.49
N LEU A 277 12.06 18.16 1.82
CA LEU A 277 12.99 17.33 2.55
C LEU A 277 12.58 15.85 2.43
N TYR A 278 13.54 14.98 2.10
CA TYR A 278 13.36 13.53 2.06
C TYR A 278 14.34 12.84 2.98
N VAL A 279 13.86 11.88 3.76
CA VAL A 279 14.72 11.00 4.56
C VAL A 279 15.12 9.82 3.69
N LEU A 280 16.41 9.70 3.39
CA LEU A 280 16.99 8.58 2.66
C LEU A 280 18.01 7.86 3.56
N PRO A 281 18.07 6.52 3.53
CA PRO A 281 19.12 5.80 4.23
C PRO A 281 20.48 6.04 3.55
N GLU A 282 21.55 5.67 4.25
CA GLU A 282 22.89 5.62 3.67
C GLU A 282 22.88 4.67 2.45
N GLY A 283 23.43 5.12 1.33
CA GLY A 283 23.33 4.41 0.04
C GLY A 283 22.06 4.71 -0.77
N GLY A 284 21.16 5.56 -0.27
CA GLY A 284 20.00 6.05 -1.00
C GLY A 284 18.90 5.01 -1.19
N VAL A 285 18.04 5.21 -2.21
CA VAL A 285 16.84 4.39 -2.45
C VAL A 285 17.21 2.92 -2.73
N GLU A 286 18.27 2.66 -3.49
CA GLU A 286 18.72 1.30 -3.80
C GLU A 286 19.03 0.52 -2.51
N ALA A 287 19.86 1.08 -1.63
CA ALA A 287 20.20 0.45 -0.36
C ALA A 287 19.01 0.34 0.60
N GLY A 288 18.04 1.24 0.48
CA GLY A 288 16.87 1.32 1.35
C GLY A 288 15.69 0.43 0.97
N LEU A 289 15.50 0.14 -0.32
CA LEU A 289 14.29 -0.53 -0.82
C LEU A 289 14.56 -1.68 -1.79
N ALA A 290 15.62 -1.60 -2.62
CA ALA A 290 15.80 -2.58 -3.69
C ALA A 290 16.09 -3.96 -3.13
N GLY A 291 15.29 -4.94 -3.54
CA GLY A 291 15.46 -6.32 -3.07
C GLY A 291 15.12 -6.51 -1.59
N GLN A 292 14.41 -5.56 -0.96
CA GLN A 292 14.04 -5.62 0.45
C GLN A 292 12.53 -5.82 0.62
N VAL A 293 12.15 -6.64 1.59
CA VAL A 293 10.75 -6.91 1.97
C VAL A 293 10.67 -7.06 3.48
N VAL A 294 9.61 -6.53 4.09
CA VAL A 294 9.37 -6.65 5.53
C VAL A 294 8.32 -7.71 5.80
N LEU A 295 8.66 -8.72 6.60
CA LEU A 295 7.76 -9.77 7.05
C LEU A 295 7.27 -9.44 8.45
N LEU A 296 5.96 -9.30 8.62
CA LEU A 296 5.38 -8.97 9.92
C LEU A 296 4.80 -10.21 10.58
N HIS A 297 5.11 -10.42 11.85
CA HIS A 297 4.50 -11.47 12.65
C HIS A 297 3.21 -10.96 13.30
N THR A 298 2.22 -11.84 13.47
CA THR A 298 0.90 -11.49 14.01
C THR A 298 0.81 -11.66 15.53
N GLU A 299 1.83 -12.25 16.14
CA GLU A 299 1.94 -12.48 17.58
C GLU A 299 2.68 -11.33 18.27
N THR A 300 2.29 -11.05 19.52
CA THR A 300 2.94 -10.06 20.36
C THR A 300 4.32 -10.56 20.78
N GLN A 301 5.35 -9.71 20.74
CA GLN A 301 6.60 -10.04 21.41
C GLN A 301 6.31 -10.21 22.91
N THR A 302 6.58 -11.38 23.46
CA THR A 302 6.59 -11.57 24.92
C THR A 302 7.86 -10.88 25.41
N GLN A 303 7.70 -9.76 26.15
CA GLN A 303 8.81 -9.09 26.83
C GLN A 303 9.42 -9.97 27.91
#